data_AF-A0A5K1FKK3-F1
#
_entry.id   AF-A0A5K1FKK3-F1
#
_cell.length_a   1.000
_cell.length_b   1.000
_cell.length_c   1.000
_cell.angle_alpha   90.00
_cell.angle_beta   90.00
_cell.angle_gamma   90.00
#
_symmetry.space_group_name_H-M   'P 1'
#
loop_
_entity.id
_entity.type
_entity.pdbx_description
1 polymer ?
#
loop_
_entity_poly.entity_id
_entity_poly.type
_entity_poly.pdbx_seq_one_letter_code
_entity_poly.pdbx_strand_id
1 'polypeptide(L)' 'VPGLAVIIVGTRKDSQSYVSMKKKACAEVGIKSFGVGSTRG' A
#
# COMPACT_ATOMS: atom_id res chain seq x y z
N VAL A 1 -9.15 -9.90 -13.24
CA VAL A 1 -7.94 -9.08 -12.96
C VAL A 1 -7.68 -9.06 -11.45
N PRO A 2 -6.47 -9.44 -10.99
CA PRO A 2 -6.09 -9.40 -9.58
C PRO A 2 -5.80 -7.96 -9.10
N GLY A 3 -6.15 -7.64 -7.85
CA GLY A 3 -5.94 -6.33 -7.23
C GLY A 3 -5.54 -6.45 -5.76
N LEU A 4 -4.69 -5.52 -5.29
CA LEU A 4 -4.26 -5.43 -3.88
C LEU A 4 -4.80 -4.14 -3.25
N ALA A 5 -5.56 -4.24 -2.16
CA ALA A 5 -6.00 -3.10 -1.36
C ALA A 5 -5.19 -3.00 -0.06
N VAL A 6 -4.67 -1.81 0.25
CA VAL A 6 -3.91 -1.55 1.49
C VAL A 6 -4.45 -0.33 2.21
N ILE A 7 -4.72 -0.48 3.51
CA ILE A 7 -5.12 0.60 4.41
C ILE A 7 -3.94 0.91 5.34
N ILE A 8 -3.51 2.17 5.35
CA ILE A 8 -2.55 2.68 6.33
C ILE A 8 -3.28 3.69 7.21
N VAL A 9 -3.15 3.52 8.52
CA VAL A 9 -3.64 4.48 9.53
C VAL A 9 -2.42 5.18 10.13
N GLY A 10 -2.41 6.52 10.10
CA GLY A 10 -1.29 7.35 10.54
C GLY A 10 -0.13 7.48 9.54
N THR A 11 0.98 8.07 9.97
CA THR A 11 2.11 8.51 9.10
C THR A 11 3.45 7.86 9.45
N ARG A 12 3.45 6.76 10.20
CA ARG A 12 4.69 6.09 10.60
C ARG A 12 5.49 5.60 9.39
N LYS A 13 6.77 5.97 9.34
CA LYS A 13 7.69 5.74 8.21
C LYS A 13 8.00 4.26 7.96
N ASP A 14 8.10 3.47 9.02
CA ASP A 14 8.32 2.02 8.95
C ASP A 14 7.18 1.28 8.21
N SER A 15 5.95 1.69 8.51
CA SER A 15 4.72 1.13 7.95
C SER A 15 4.59 1.49 6.46
N GLN A 16 4.99 2.71 6.07
CA GLN A 16 4.99 3.12 4.67
C GLN A 16 6.02 2.37 3.82
N SER A 17 7.22 2.10 4.36
CA SER A 17 8.25 1.32 3.67
C SER A 17 7.78 -0.12 3.41
N TYR A 18 7.17 -0.76 4.41
CA TYR A 18 6.63 -2.12 4.28
C TYR A 18 5.55 -2.22 3.20
N VAL A 19 4.60 -1.27 3.19
CA VAL A 19 3.54 -1.24 2.17
C VAL A 19 4.08 -0.90 0.78
N SER A 20 5.10 -0.03 0.68
CA SER A 20 5.72 0.31 -0.61
C SER A 20 6.39 -0.90 -1.25
N MET A 21 7.05 -1.75 -0.47
CA MET A 21 7.63 -3.01 -0.99
C MET A 21 6.54 -3.94 -1.56
N LYS A 22 5.41 -4.09 -0.85
CA LYS A 22 4.28 -4.91 -1.33
C LYS A 22 3.67 -4.36 -2.63
N LYS A 23 3.52 -3.04 -2.72
CA LYS A 23 3.02 -2.38 -3.93
C LYS A 23 3.96 -2.58 -5.12
N LYS A 24 5.28 -2.51 -4.90
CA LYS A 24 6.29 -2.77 -5.95
C LYS A 24 6.22 -4.20 -6.46
N ALA A 25 6.18 -5.19 -5.58
CA ALA A 25 6.02 -6.59 -5.96
C ALA A 25 4.74 -6.83 -6.76
N CYS A 26 3.62 -6.20 -6.38
CA CYS A 26 2.38 -6.26 -7.15
C CYS A 26 2.49 -5.59 -8.52
N ALA A 27 3.20 -4.46 -8.64
CA ALA A 27 3.40 -3.78 -9.91
C ALA A 27 4.24 -4.63 -10.89
N GLU A 28 5.26 -5.34 -10.38
CA GLU A 28 6.12 -6.24 -11.17
C GLU A 28 5.33 -7.39 -11.81
N VAL A 29 4.25 -7.84 -11.17
CA VAL A 29 3.36 -8.91 -11.69
C VAL A 29 2.09 -8.37 -12.36
N GLY A 30 2.00 -7.04 -12.58
CA GLY A 30 0.85 -6.41 -13.25
C GLY A 30 -0.42 -6.30 -12.39
N ILE A 31 -0.32 -6.46 -11.07
CA ILE A 31 -1.42 -6.28 -10.12
C ILE A 31 -1.62 -4.80 -9.82
N LYS A 32 -2.83 -4.30 -10.04
CA LYS A 32 -3.22 -2.94 -9.65
C LYS A 32 -3.33 -2.86 -8.13
N SER A 33 -2.63 -1.91 -7.52
CA SER A 33 -2.65 -1.68 -6.07
C SER A 33 -3.32 -0.36 -5.73
N PHE A 34 -4.19 -0.38 -4.71
CA PHE A 34 -4.95 0.77 -4.24
C PHE A 34 -4.59 1.05 -2.78
N GLY A 35 -4.25 2.29 -2.44
CA GLY A 35 -3.87 2.69 -1.09
C GLY A 35 -4.78 3.80 -0.57
N VAL A 36 -5.36 3.61 0.61
CA VAL A 36 -6.08 4.65 1.34
C VAL A 36 -5.32 4.96 2.63
N GLY A 37 -4.85 6.20 2.75
CA GLY A 37 -4.31 6.75 3.99
C GLY A 37 -5.43 7.41 4.77
N SER A 38 -5.81 6.85 5.92
CA SER A 38 -6.75 7.50 6.84
C SER A 38 -5.96 8.17 7.96
N THR A 39 -5.71 9.46 7.79
CA THR A 39 -5.33 10.36 8.87
C THR A 39 -6.61 10.97 9.44
N ARG A 40 -7.24 10.26 10.38
CA ARG A 40 -8.11 10.95 11.35
C ARG A 40 -7.20 11.43 12.48
N GLY A 41 -7.23 12.75 12.69
CA GLY A 41 -6.59 13.41 13.83
C GLY A 41 -7.23 12.99 15.15
#